data_AF-A0A7U9MU69-F1
#
_entry.id   AF-A0A7U9MU69-F1
#
_cell.length_a   1.000
_cell.length_b   1.000
_cell.length_c   1.000
_cell.angle_alpha   90.00
_cell.angle_beta   90.00
_cell.angle_gamma   90.00
#
_symmetry.space_group_name_H-M   'P 1'
#
loop_
_entity.id
_entity.type
_entity.pdbx_description
1 polymer ?
#
loop_
_entity_poly.entity_id
_entity_poly.type
_entity_poly.pdbx_seq_one_letter_code
_entity_poly.pdbx_strand_id
1 'polypeptide(L)'
;MQFLSQFRPQGLAVSLEREADNSFDTNAIKVRVHIPSIRKQTVIGYIPAQIARELAKAIDIGCEIKAMFKGVIGSYAYKESLGALINIAV
;
A
#
# COMPACT_ATOMS: atom_id res chain seq x y z
N MET A 1 -5.05 -5.22 -10.32
CA MET A 1 -4.04 -6.07 -9.64
C MET A 1 -3.24 -6.97 -10.60
N GLN A 2 -3.80 -7.54 -11.68
CA GLN A 2 -3.02 -8.32 -12.67
C GLN A 2 -1.81 -7.59 -13.26
N PHE A 3 -1.85 -6.26 -13.37
CA PHE A 3 -0.71 -5.46 -13.79
C PHE A 3 0.46 -5.49 -12.80
N LEU A 4 0.23 -5.71 -11.50
CA LEU A 4 1.31 -5.75 -10.52
C LEU A 4 1.91 -7.15 -10.37
N SER A 5 1.15 -8.21 -10.67
CA SER A 5 1.62 -9.59 -10.57
C SER A 5 2.68 -9.96 -11.60
N GLN A 6 2.86 -9.17 -12.67
CA GLN A 6 3.93 -9.37 -13.65
C GLN A 6 5.32 -8.92 -13.14
N PHE A 7 5.37 -8.14 -12.05
CA PHE A 7 6.62 -7.65 -11.48
C PHE A 7 7.05 -8.51 -10.29
N ARG A 8 8.35 -8.74 -10.16
CA ARG A 8 8.90 -9.40 -8.97
C ARG A 8 8.67 -8.49 -7.75
N PRO A 9 8.18 -9.03 -6.61
CA PRO A 9 7.90 -8.21 -5.43
C PRO A 9 9.10 -7.38 -4.94
N GLN A 10 10.31 -7.92 -5.05
CA GLN A 10 11.57 -7.25 -4.69
C GLN A 10 11.91 -6.04 -5.58
N GLY A 11 11.35 -5.98 -6.79
CA GLY A 11 11.51 -4.87 -7.72
C GLY A 11 10.45 -3.78 -7.56
N LEU A 12 9.55 -3.90 -6.58
CA LEU A 12 8.51 -2.94 -6.28
C LEU A 12 8.82 -2.24 -4.96
N ALA A 13 8.85 -0.91 -4.98
CA ALA A 13 8.95 -0.12 -3.75
C ALA A 13 7.55 0.33 -3.33
N VAL A 14 7.26 0.31 -2.02
CA VAL A 14 5.98 0.75 -1.49
C VAL A 14 6.20 1.94 -0.58
N SER A 15 5.44 3.01 -0.80
CA SER A 15 5.39 4.16 0.09
C SER A 15 3.98 4.32 0.65
N LEU A 16 3.92 4.68 1.92
CA LEU A 16 2.68 5.05 2.61
C LEU A 16 2.60 6.58 2.60
N GLU A 17 1.53 7.12 2.00
CA GLU A 17 1.32 8.55 1.88
C GLU A 17 0.11 8.98 2.71
N ARG A 18 0.35 9.90 3.65
CA ARG A 18 -0.71 10.47 4.46
C ARG A 18 -1.63 11.36 3.62
N GLU A 19 -2.94 11.16 3.73
CA GLU A 19 -3.98 11.98 3.10
C GLU A 19 -4.87 12.61 4.19
N ALA A 20 -4.39 13.69 4.81
CA ALA A 20 -5.10 14.37 5.89
C ALA A 20 -6.40 15.06 5.42
N ASP A 21 -6.43 15.50 4.16
CA ASP A 21 -7.57 16.20 3.54
C ASP A 21 -8.65 15.25 2.97
N ASN A 22 -8.59 13.96 3.29
CA ASN A 22 -9.59 13.00 2.82
C ASN A 22 -10.96 13.29 3.47
N SER A 23 -12.00 13.41 2.65
CA SER A 23 -13.35 13.80 3.11
C SER A 23 -14.10 12.72 3.90
N PHE A 24 -13.61 11.48 3.91
CA PHE A 24 -14.25 10.33 4.57
C PHE A 24 -13.48 9.86 5.82
N ASP A 25 -12.15 9.86 5.78
CA ASP A 25 -11.29 9.48 6.90
C ASP A 25 -10.11 10.42 6.99
N THR A 26 -10.10 11.29 7.99
CA THR A 26 -8.98 12.22 8.21
C THR A 26 -7.67 11.48 8.46
N ASN A 27 -7.67 10.20 8.85
CA ASN A 27 -6.49 9.35 9.06
C ASN A 27 -6.10 8.53 7.83
N ALA A 28 -6.70 8.78 6.66
CA ALA A 28 -6.43 8.02 5.46
C ALA A 28 -4.94 7.99 5.10
N ILE A 29 -4.45 6.80 4.77
CA ILE A 29 -3.09 6.56 4.28
C ILE A 29 -3.19 5.80 2.96
N LYS A 30 -2.72 6.43 1.89
CA LYS A 30 -2.62 5.84 0.55
C LYS A 30 -1.44 4.90 0.49
N VAL A 31 -1.67 3.76 -0.16
CA VAL A 31 -0.60 2.82 -0.51
C VAL A 31 -0.20 3.09 -1.95
N ARG A 32 0.99 3.67 -2.14
CA ARG A 32 1.57 3.88 -3.47
C ARG A 32 2.65 2.85 -3.74
N VAL A 33 2.54 2.20 -4.89
CA VAL A 33 3.55 1.29 -5.41
C VAL A 33 4.34 2.02 -6.49
N HIS A 34 5.65 2.02 -6.32
CA HIS A 34 6.62 2.50 -7.29
C HIS A 34 7.19 1.29 -8.03
N ILE A 35 7.29 1.44 -9.35
CA ILE A 35 7.78 0.43 -10.28
C ILE A 35 9.01 1.04 -10.98
N PRO A 36 10.19 1.02 -10.34
CA PRO A 36 11.39 1.67 -10.85
C PRO A 36 11.77 1.21 -12.27
N SER A 37 11.55 -0.07 -12.57
CA SER A 37 11.86 -0.68 -13.87
C SER A 37 11.20 0.03 -15.05
N ILE A 38 10.03 0.65 -14.84
CA ILE A 38 9.29 1.39 -15.87
C ILE A 38 9.07 2.85 -15.49
N ARG A 39 9.71 3.32 -14.40
CA ARG A 39 9.55 4.67 -13.83
C ARG A 39 8.09 5.11 -13.64
N LYS A 40 7.21 4.17 -13.28
CA LYS A 40 5.80 4.46 -12.99
C LYS A 40 5.51 4.29 -11.52
N GLN A 41 4.53 5.03 -11.03
CA GLN A 41 3.97 4.89 -9.70
C GLN A 41 2.45 4.83 -9.79
N THR A 42 1.81 4.06 -8.92
CA THR A 42 0.36 3.93 -8.88
C THR A 42 -0.14 3.77 -7.45
N VAL A 43 -1.32 4.28 -7.15
CA VAL A 43 -2.00 4.04 -5.87
C VAL A 43 -2.82 2.78 -6.01
N ILE A 44 -2.61 1.83 -5.11
CA ILE A 44 -3.25 0.50 -5.16
C ILE A 44 -4.40 0.35 -4.18
N GLY A 45 -4.53 1.29 -3.24
CA GLY A 45 -5.57 1.30 -2.23
C GLY A 45 -5.20 2.15 -1.02
N TYR A 46 -5.95 1.95 0.05
CA TYR A 46 -5.80 2.63 1.33
C TYR A 46 -5.56 1.61 2.45
N ILE A 47 -4.84 2.03 3.48
CA ILE A 47 -4.74 1.25 4.72
C ILE A 47 -6.09 1.24 5.42
N PRO A 48 -6.53 0.09 6.00
CA PRO A 48 -7.77 0.03 6.77
C PRO A 48 -7.79 1.05 7.91
N ALA A 49 -8.92 1.75 8.09
CA ALA A 49 -9.05 2.88 9.03
C ALA A 49 -8.55 2.59 10.45
N GLN A 50 -8.79 1.37 10.97
CA GLN A 50 -8.33 0.97 12.31
C GLN A 50 -6.81 1.00 12.45
N ILE A 51 -6.09 0.53 11.42
CA ILE A 51 -4.62 0.54 11.38
C ILE A 51 -4.12 1.94 11.01
N ALA A 52 -4.80 2.58 10.06
CA ALA A 52 -4.44 3.91 9.56
C ALA A 52 -4.44 4.94 10.69
N ARG A 53 -5.36 4.85 11.66
CA ARG A 53 -5.39 5.76 12.81
C ARG A 53 -4.12 5.74 13.66
N GLU A 54 -3.52 4.57 13.89
CA GLU A 54 -2.29 4.48 14.68
C GLU A 54 -1.05 4.81 13.84
N LEU A 55 -1.01 4.36 12.58
CA LEU A 55 0.08 4.71 11.67
C LEU A 55 0.10 6.20 11.33
N ALA A 56 -1.06 6.84 11.20
CA ALA A 56 -1.19 8.27 10.91
C ALA A 56 -0.48 9.10 11.96
N LYS A 57 -0.73 8.82 13.25
CA LYS A 57 -0.02 9.49 14.36
C LYS A 57 1.49 9.30 14.26
N ALA A 58 1.96 8.08 13.96
CA ALA A 58 3.38 7.81 13.82
C ALA A 58 4.00 8.60 12.65
N ILE A 59 3.32 8.67 11.50
CA ILE A 59 3.75 9.48 10.35
C ILE A 59 3.75 10.97 10.70
N ASP A 60 2.71 11.46 11.37
CA ASP A 60 2.54 12.88 11.71
C ASP A 60 3.62 13.35 12.73
N ILE A 61 4.15 12.44 13.56
CA ILE A 61 5.28 12.70 14.48
C ILE A 61 6.64 12.60 13.76
N GLY A 62 6.67 12.09 12.53
CA GLY A 62 7.88 11.96 11.71
C GLY A 62 8.58 10.60 11.81
N CYS A 63 7.91 9.55 12.28
CA CYS A 63 8.45 8.19 12.23
C CYS A 63 8.51 7.67 10.79
N GLU A 64 9.63 7.06 10.41
CA GLU A 64 9.80 6.42 9.11
C GLU A 64 9.13 5.05 9.11
N ILE A 65 8.01 4.91 8.40
CA ILE A 65 7.32 3.63 8.27
C ILE A 65 7.77 2.93 6.99
N LYS A 66 8.35 1.74 7.14
CA LYS A 66 8.83 0.92 6.02
C LYS A 66 7.74 -0.03 5.57
N ALA A 67 7.38 0.04 4.28
CA ALA A 67 6.43 -0.88 3.66
C ALA A 67 7.14 -1.73 2.60
N MET A 68 6.87 -3.04 2.60
CA MET A 68 7.39 -3.99 1.62
C MET A 68 6.25 -4.74 0.95
N PHE A 69 6.24 -4.73 -0.38
CA PHE A 69 5.33 -5.55 -1.16
C PHE A 69 5.77 -7.02 -1.09
N LYS A 70 4.91 -7.90 -0.59
CA LYS A 70 5.18 -9.35 -0.52
C LYS A 70 4.62 -10.11 -1.71
N GLY A 71 3.52 -9.64 -2.30
CA GLY A 71 2.92 -10.26 -3.47
C GLY A 71 1.46 -9.87 -3.67
N VAL A 72 0.88 -10.35 -4.75
CA VAL A 72 -0.57 -10.35 -4.96
C VAL A 72 -1.11 -11.66 -4.38
N ILE A 73 -2.18 -11.58 -3.60
CA ILE A 73 -2.89 -12.75 -3.05
C ILE A 73 -4.29 -12.84 -3.65
N GLY A 74 -4.93 -14.01 -3.54
CA GLY A 74 -6.21 -14.30 -4.18
C GLY A 74 -6.02 -14.92 -5.57
N SER A 75 -7.13 -15.20 -6.27
CA SER A 75 -7.23 -15.99 -7.51
C SER A 75 -7.16 -17.52 -7.39
N TYR A 76 -7.45 -18.07 -6.22
CA TYR A 76 -7.48 -19.52 -6.01
C TYR A 76 -8.77 -20.17 -6.56
N ALA A 77 -9.86 -19.40 -6.73
CA ALA A 77 -11.13 -19.86 -7.29
C ALA A 77 -11.82 -18.84 -8.23
N TYR A 78 -12.79 -19.33 -9.02
CA TYR A 78 -13.62 -18.50 -9.92
C TYR A 78 -14.39 -17.44 -9.10
N LYS A 79 -14.22 -16.15 -9.48
CA LYS A 79 -14.78 -14.94 -8.83
C LYS A 79 -14.11 -14.45 -7.54
N GLU A 80 -12.96 -14.99 -7.15
CA GLU A 80 -12.21 -14.39 -6.04
C GLU A 80 -11.59 -13.03 -6.40
N SER A 81 -11.54 -12.14 -5.41
CA SER A 81 -10.91 -10.81 -5.55
C SER A 81 -9.40 -10.90 -5.38
N LEU A 82 -8.66 -10.12 -6.17
CA LEU A 82 -7.21 -9.99 -6.04
C LEU A 82 -6.87 -8.97 -4.94
N GLY A 83 -6.05 -9.39 -3.97
CA GLY A 83 -5.53 -8.55 -2.89
C GLY A 83 -4.03 -8.29 -3.03
N ALA A 84 -3.52 -7.28 -2.31
CA ALA A 84 -2.09 -7.00 -2.20
C ALA A 84 -1.62 -7.32 -0.78
N LEU A 85 -0.59 -8.16 -0.65
CA LEU A 85 0.04 -8.46 0.62
C LEU A 85 1.20 -7.49 0.85
N ILE A 86 1.10 -6.70 1.91
CA ILE A 86 2.06 -5.65 2.26
C ILE A 86 2.50 -5.86 3.70
N ASN A 87 3.81 -5.95 3.90
CA ASN A 87 4.39 -5.97 5.23
C ASN A 87 4.74 -4.54 5.64
N ILE A 88 4.20 -4.09 6.76
CA ILE A 88 4.43 -2.76 7.32
C ILE A 88 5.25 -2.93 8.59
N ALA A 89 6.38 -2.23 8.67
CA ALA A 89 7.24 -2.16 9.84
C ALA A 89 7.40 -0.69 10.26
N VAL A 90 7.27 -0.44 11.56
CA VAL A 90 7.45 0.87 12.21
C VAL A 90 8.78 0.85 12.96
#